data_AF-A0A383VUE5-F1
#
_entry.id   AF-A0A383VUE5-F1
#
_cell.length_a   1.000
_cell.length_b   1.000
_cell.length_c   1.000
_cell.angle_alpha   90.00
_cell.angle_beta   90.00
_cell.angle_gamma   90.00
#
_symmetry.space_group_name_H-M   'P 1'
#
loop_
_entity.id
_entity.type
_entity.pdbx_description
1 polymer ?
#
loop_
_entity_poly.entity_id
_entity_poly.type
_entity_poly.pdbx_seq_one_letter_code
_entity_poly.pdbx_strand_id
1 'polypeptide(L)'
;MRTQGGAGGCNLGTSWHPNCAAAGGLQDESTQPLEPSLTDTNDVAQLLCAAAAQDAADCMFGIAPLCPQHAPMLRATSALDSESVIQLLHAAVGQRNHVFVDKLISLLPSCCQQMPADAVSQLLLAAVKQGADRCIETMLQLPAAQLLSSNAVQQLLQAAVQQGSPGCVEQLCQLPAAQQFSSAAVQQLLQAAVQEGSAESVEFLCWFPDAAQQLSSHSVQQLLLLAAEQDSAVCMEQLCQLPAVRGLSTDEVQLLLQQCSAECGAQLLTSIPAELAWCWKLAQLQGAAGSNDADSISDAGGSEESCSRTSG
;
A
#
# COMPACT_ATOMS: atom_id res chain seq x y z
N MET A 1 21.27 6.96 44.40
CA MET A 1 20.35 5.85 44.75
C MET A 1 19.42 5.69 43.55
N ARG A 2 19.66 4.79 42.57
CA ARG A 2 19.28 3.33 42.51
C ARG A 2 17.88 3.12 43.13
N THR A 3 16.85 2.61 42.45
CA THR A 3 16.67 1.30 41.74
C THR A 3 15.52 1.42 40.69
N GLN A 4 15.54 0.88 39.47
CA GLN A 4 15.41 -0.53 38.98
C GLN A 4 14.11 -1.30 39.33
N GLY A 5 13.48 -1.86 38.28
CA GLY A 5 12.49 -2.97 38.29
C GLY A 5 11.38 -2.79 37.23
N GLY A 6 11.11 -3.67 36.27
CA GLY A 6 11.68 -4.96 35.90
C GLY A 6 11.14 -5.40 34.53
N ALA A 7 12.03 -5.92 33.68
CA ALA A 7 11.69 -6.61 32.44
C ALA A 7 11.67 -8.12 32.71
N GLY A 8 10.57 -8.77 32.33
CA GLY A 8 10.39 -10.22 32.41
C GLY A 8 11.19 -10.92 31.32
N GLY A 9 11.93 -11.96 31.72
CA GLY A 9 12.85 -12.68 30.85
C GLY A 9 12.17 -13.69 29.93
N CYS A 10 12.77 -13.87 28.75
CA CYS A 10 12.69 -15.11 28.00
C CYS A 10 14.12 -15.66 27.92
N ASN A 11 14.33 -16.76 28.62
CA ASN A 11 15.58 -17.49 28.74
C ASN A 11 15.56 -18.58 27.66
N LEU A 12 16.41 -18.48 26.64
CA LEU A 12 16.84 -19.63 25.83
C LEU A 12 18.32 -19.44 25.56
N GLY A 13 19.13 -20.08 26.41
CA GLY A 13 20.54 -20.22 26.21
C GLY A 13 20.83 -21.34 25.22
N THR A 14 21.55 -21.00 24.16
CA THR A 14 22.51 -21.87 23.48
C THR A 14 23.60 -20.97 22.91
N SER A 15 24.67 -20.80 23.68
CA SER A 15 25.89 -20.12 23.25
C SER A 15 26.59 -20.95 22.18
N TRP A 16 26.60 -20.47 20.93
CA TRP A 16 27.55 -20.93 19.91
C TRP A 16 28.75 -19.98 19.88
N HIS A 17 29.88 -20.43 20.42
CA HIS A 17 31.20 -19.84 20.20
C HIS A 17 31.84 -20.55 18.99
N PRO A 18 32.18 -19.86 17.89
CA PRO A 18 33.09 -20.44 16.92
C PRO A 18 34.51 -20.22 17.42
N ASN A 19 35.19 -21.33 17.67
CA ASN A 19 36.58 -21.41 18.08
C ASN A 19 37.50 -20.96 16.92
N CYS A 20 37.74 -19.64 16.79
CA CYS A 20 38.84 -19.10 16.00
C CYS A 20 40.11 -19.14 16.85
N ALA A 21 40.77 -20.30 16.90
CA ALA A 21 42.09 -20.44 17.50
C ALA A 21 43.14 -20.66 16.39
N ALA A 22 43.99 -19.65 16.21
CA ALA A 22 45.28 -19.79 15.57
C ALA A 22 46.17 -20.70 16.43
N ALA A 23 46.64 -21.81 15.86
CA ALA A 23 47.78 -22.56 16.41
C ALA A 23 48.51 -23.24 15.25
N GLY A 24 49.76 -22.85 15.05
CA GLY A 24 50.65 -23.46 14.07
C GLY A 24 51.16 -24.82 14.51
N GLY A 25 51.61 -25.58 13.51
CA GLY A 25 52.58 -26.66 13.67
C GLY A 25 52.05 -27.94 14.30
N LEU A 26 51.71 -28.91 13.44
CA LEU A 26 52.45 -30.16 13.28
C LEU A 26 51.75 -30.99 12.20
N GLN A 27 52.56 -31.54 11.30
CA GLN A 27 52.14 -32.40 10.21
C GLN A 27 51.54 -33.69 10.80
N ASP A 28 50.30 -33.99 10.47
CA ASP A 28 49.86 -35.38 10.39
C ASP A 28 48.88 -35.56 9.22
N GLU A 29 49.11 -36.65 8.51
CA GLU A 29 48.53 -37.02 7.24
C GLU A 29 47.08 -37.50 7.46
N SER A 30 46.21 -37.24 6.48
CA SER A 30 44.95 -37.98 6.28
C SER A 30 43.77 -37.66 7.22
N THR A 31 43.22 -36.45 7.14
CA THR A 31 41.78 -36.27 7.35
C THR A 31 41.28 -35.22 6.37
N GLN A 32 40.74 -35.67 5.23
CA GLN A 32 40.03 -34.78 4.32
C GLN A 32 38.88 -34.13 5.10
N PRO A 33 38.69 -32.80 5.03
CA PRO A 33 37.45 -32.21 5.49
C PRO A 33 36.34 -32.82 4.63
N LEU A 34 35.37 -33.47 5.27
CA LEU A 34 34.12 -33.87 4.65
C LEU A 34 33.41 -32.59 4.21
N GLU A 35 33.72 -32.13 2.99
CA GLU A 35 32.84 -31.19 2.31
C GLU A 35 31.48 -31.88 2.20
N PRO A 36 30.39 -31.28 2.70
CA PRO A 36 29.07 -31.83 2.45
C PRO A 36 28.92 -31.87 0.93
N SER A 37 28.70 -33.07 0.39
CA SER A 37 28.40 -33.27 -1.02
C SER A 37 27.03 -32.65 -1.31
N LEU A 38 27.01 -31.32 -1.50
CA LEU A 38 25.89 -30.52 -1.95
C LEU A 38 25.66 -30.80 -3.45
N THR A 39 25.41 -32.06 -3.78
CA THR A 39 25.12 -32.51 -5.15
C THR A 39 23.66 -32.36 -5.50
N ASP A 40 22.78 -32.18 -4.50
CA ASP A 40 21.37 -31.95 -4.71
C ASP A 40 21.06 -30.45 -4.68
N THR A 41 20.53 -29.93 -5.79
CA THR A 41 20.12 -28.53 -5.95
C THR A 41 19.06 -28.13 -4.93
N ASN A 42 18.25 -29.10 -4.48
CA ASN A 42 17.21 -28.88 -3.49
C ASN A 42 17.79 -28.64 -2.08
N ASP A 43 18.88 -29.30 -1.71
CA ASP A 43 19.55 -29.11 -0.41
C ASP A 43 20.18 -27.70 -0.33
N VAL A 44 20.74 -27.21 -1.44
CA VAL A 44 21.28 -25.86 -1.54
C VAL A 44 20.17 -24.81 -1.42
N ALA A 45 19.03 -25.02 -2.10
CA ALA A 45 17.87 -24.14 -2.01
C ALA A 45 17.29 -24.11 -0.58
N GLN A 46 17.16 -25.25 0.08
CA GLN A 46 16.68 -25.32 1.46
C GLN A 46 17.64 -24.63 2.45
N LEU A 47 18.95 -24.81 2.29
CA LEU A 47 19.95 -24.12 3.10
C LEU A 47 19.92 -22.61 2.89
N LEU A 48 19.76 -22.14 1.66
CA LEU A 48 19.62 -20.72 1.36
C LEU A 48 18.30 -20.15 1.91
N CYS A 49 17.19 -20.89 1.83
CA CYS A 49 15.92 -20.52 2.47
C CYS A 49 16.06 -20.42 3.99
N ALA A 50 16.75 -21.37 4.63
CA ALA A 50 17.00 -21.36 6.07
C ALA A 50 17.91 -20.18 6.47
N ALA A 51 18.92 -19.87 5.65
CA ALA A 51 19.80 -18.73 5.88
C ALA A 51 19.09 -17.38 5.67
N ALA A 52 18.18 -17.29 4.70
CA ALA A 52 17.30 -16.14 4.51
C ALA A 52 16.34 -15.94 5.71
N ALA A 53 15.93 -17.01 6.38
CA ALA A 53 15.05 -16.98 7.55
C ALA A 53 15.74 -16.56 8.86
N GLN A 54 17.07 -16.63 8.94
CA GLN A 54 17.82 -16.34 10.18
C GLN A 54 18.39 -14.91 10.23
N ASP A 55 18.03 -14.04 9.27
CA ASP A 55 18.64 -12.71 9.09
C ASP A 55 20.18 -12.76 8.95
N ALA A 56 20.72 -13.94 8.63
CA ALA A 56 22.14 -14.21 8.47
C ALA A 56 22.67 -13.75 7.09
N ALA A 57 21.89 -12.94 6.36
CA ALA A 57 22.29 -12.36 5.08
C ALA A 57 23.59 -11.53 5.23
N ASP A 58 23.75 -10.83 6.35
CA ASP A 58 24.98 -10.10 6.68
C ASP A 58 26.18 -11.04 6.90
N CYS A 59 25.97 -12.27 7.38
CA CYS A 59 27.03 -13.26 7.56
C CYS A 59 27.37 -14.02 6.27
N MET A 60 26.39 -14.24 5.38
CA MET A 60 26.63 -14.87 4.07
C MET A 60 27.22 -13.90 3.04
N PHE A 61 26.88 -12.61 3.10
CA PHE A 61 27.14 -11.65 2.03
C PHE A 61 27.78 -10.32 2.48
N GLY A 62 28.18 -10.22 3.76
CA GLY A 62 28.84 -9.04 4.33
C GLY A 62 30.15 -8.66 3.65
N ILE A 63 30.52 -7.39 3.82
CA ILE A 63 31.52 -6.57 3.10
C ILE A 63 32.98 -7.05 3.27
N ALA A 64 33.21 -8.20 3.92
CA ALA A 64 34.52 -8.85 3.96
C ALA A 64 34.77 -9.62 2.64
N PRO A 65 36.03 -9.76 2.18
CA PRO A 65 36.32 -10.63 1.03
C PRO A 65 35.76 -12.01 1.37
N LEU A 66 34.80 -12.46 0.55
CA LEU A 66 34.11 -13.75 0.69
C LEU A 66 35.10 -14.79 1.20
N CYS A 67 34.93 -15.26 2.44
CA CYS A 67 35.75 -16.35 2.95
C CYS A 67 35.71 -17.48 1.90
N PRO A 68 36.84 -18.14 1.59
CA PRO A 68 36.91 -19.19 0.56
C PRO A 68 35.94 -20.36 0.78
N GLN A 69 35.33 -20.42 1.97
CA GLN A 69 34.30 -21.36 2.41
C GLN A 69 32.89 -21.09 1.80
N HIS A 70 32.62 -19.88 1.27
CA HIS A 70 31.35 -19.53 0.61
C HIS A 70 31.39 -19.60 -0.93
N ALA A 71 32.59 -19.75 -1.51
CA ALA A 71 32.79 -20.01 -2.93
C ALA A 71 32.04 -21.25 -3.47
N PRO A 72 31.91 -22.39 -2.75
CA PRO A 72 31.09 -23.51 -3.21
C PRO A 72 29.59 -23.16 -3.25
N MET A 73 29.09 -22.32 -2.34
CA MET A 73 27.69 -21.89 -2.32
C MET A 73 27.35 -21.01 -3.53
N LEU A 74 28.25 -20.09 -3.91
CA LEU A 74 28.15 -19.29 -5.14
C LEU A 74 28.36 -20.10 -6.43
N ARG A 75 29.11 -21.21 -6.38
CA ARG A 75 29.16 -22.16 -7.49
C ARG A 75 27.86 -22.96 -7.59
N ALA A 76 27.27 -23.33 -6.46
CA ALA A 76 25.98 -24.02 -6.42
C ALA A 76 24.81 -23.13 -6.89
N THR A 77 24.88 -21.80 -6.72
CA THR A 77 23.86 -20.89 -7.28
C THR A 77 23.80 -20.94 -8.81
N SER A 78 24.90 -21.27 -9.49
CA SER A 78 24.90 -21.45 -10.96
C SER A 78 24.19 -22.73 -11.43
N ALA A 79 23.89 -23.64 -10.52
CA ALA A 79 23.14 -24.87 -10.78
C ALA A 79 21.65 -24.79 -10.39
N LEU A 80 21.20 -23.65 -9.86
CA LEU A 80 19.79 -23.47 -9.51
C LEU A 80 18.94 -23.37 -10.78
N ASP A 81 17.85 -24.12 -10.79
CA ASP A 81 16.82 -23.99 -11.81
C ASP A 81 15.92 -22.78 -11.54
N SER A 82 15.13 -22.40 -12.54
CA SER A 82 14.24 -21.24 -12.45
C SER A 82 13.21 -21.38 -11.31
N GLU A 83 12.78 -22.60 -11.01
CA GLU A 83 11.80 -22.86 -9.95
C GLU A 83 12.39 -22.64 -8.56
N SER A 84 13.60 -23.14 -8.30
CA SER A 84 14.29 -22.91 -7.02
C SER A 84 14.58 -21.43 -6.78
N VAL A 85 14.94 -20.67 -7.83
CA VAL A 85 15.14 -19.22 -7.72
C VAL A 85 13.84 -18.50 -7.35
N ILE A 86 12.71 -18.88 -7.96
CA ILE A 86 11.39 -18.31 -7.61
C ILE A 86 11.04 -18.62 -6.16
N GLN A 87 11.25 -19.86 -5.70
CA GLN A 87 10.98 -20.25 -4.32
C GLN A 87 11.85 -19.47 -3.32
N LEU A 88 13.14 -19.28 -3.64
CA LEU A 88 14.05 -18.48 -2.84
C LEU A 88 13.62 -17.02 -2.76
N LEU A 89 13.23 -16.42 -3.88
CA LEU A 89 12.68 -15.06 -3.91
C LEU A 89 11.38 -14.97 -3.10
N HIS A 90 10.49 -15.95 -3.21
CA HIS A 90 9.25 -15.98 -2.44
C HIS A 90 9.52 -16.07 -0.93
N ALA A 91 10.47 -16.90 -0.51
CA ALA A 91 10.89 -16.99 0.88
C ALA A 91 11.51 -15.67 1.37
N ALA A 92 12.38 -15.05 0.57
CA ALA A 92 13.01 -13.77 0.86
C ALA A 92 11.99 -12.64 1.06
N VAL A 93 11.01 -12.58 0.16
CA VAL A 93 9.87 -11.65 0.24
C VAL A 93 9.03 -11.92 1.49
N GLY A 94 8.76 -13.18 1.80
CA GLY A 94 8.06 -13.57 3.02
C GLY A 94 8.73 -13.08 4.30
N GLN A 95 10.07 -12.99 4.29
CA GLN A 95 10.88 -12.46 5.39
C GLN A 95 11.17 -10.95 5.29
N ARG A 96 10.63 -10.25 4.27
CA ARG A 96 10.93 -8.84 3.96
C ARG A 96 12.44 -8.55 3.79
N ASN A 97 13.22 -9.55 3.40
CA ASN A 97 14.67 -9.45 3.28
C ASN A 97 15.08 -8.91 1.89
N HIS A 98 14.93 -7.60 1.71
CA HIS A 98 15.25 -6.91 0.46
C HIS A 98 16.74 -7.02 0.07
N VAL A 99 17.66 -7.10 1.04
CA VAL A 99 19.10 -7.27 0.77
C VAL A 99 19.35 -8.61 0.10
N PHE A 100 18.70 -9.67 0.57
CA PHE A 100 18.83 -10.99 -0.04
C PHE A 100 18.16 -11.05 -1.42
N VAL A 101 17.01 -10.39 -1.61
CA VAL A 101 16.37 -10.23 -2.93
C VAL A 101 17.32 -9.54 -3.92
N ASP A 102 17.90 -8.40 -3.54
CA ASP A 102 18.84 -7.64 -4.37
C ASP A 102 20.09 -8.47 -4.70
N LYS A 103 20.65 -9.16 -3.70
CA LYS A 103 21.80 -10.03 -3.91
C LYS A 103 21.47 -11.18 -4.88
N LEU A 104 20.33 -11.85 -4.72
CA LEU A 104 19.89 -12.92 -5.62
C LEU A 104 19.74 -12.42 -7.06
N ILE A 105 19.11 -11.26 -7.26
CA ILE A 105 18.93 -10.66 -8.58
C ILE A 105 20.28 -10.30 -9.21
N SER A 106 21.20 -9.74 -8.43
CA SER A 106 22.55 -9.36 -8.90
C SER A 106 23.42 -10.57 -9.27
N LEU A 107 23.27 -11.69 -8.55
CA LEU A 107 24.07 -12.90 -8.74
C LEU A 107 23.53 -13.80 -9.85
N LEU A 108 22.22 -13.74 -10.14
CA LEU A 108 21.54 -14.59 -11.12
C LEU A 108 20.79 -13.80 -12.19
N PRO A 109 21.45 -12.86 -12.89
CA PRO A 109 20.78 -11.99 -13.86
C PRO A 109 20.14 -12.79 -15.01
N SER A 110 20.76 -13.90 -15.43
CA SER A 110 20.23 -14.76 -16.50
C SER A 110 18.92 -15.43 -16.11
N CYS A 111 18.79 -15.92 -14.87
CA CYS A 111 17.56 -16.51 -14.37
C CYS A 111 16.46 -15.46 -14.24
N CYS A 112 16.81 -14.27 -13.71
CA CYS A 112 15.88 -13.15 -13.55
C CYS A 112 15.36 -12.60 -14.89
N GLN A 113 16.17 -12.62 -15.95
CA GLN A 113 15.75 -12.24 -17.30
C GLN A 113 14.76 -13.23 -17.94
N GLN A 114 14.83 -14.51 -17.56
CA GLN A 114 13.99 -15.58 -18.11
C GLN A 114 12.74 -15.85 -17.27
N MET A 115 12.50 -15.06 -16.23
CA MET A 115 11.33 -15.25 -15.36
C MET A 115 10.03 -14.99 -16.13
N PRO A 116 9.04 -15.88 -16.01
CA PRO A 116 7.73 -15.62 -16.58
C PRO A 116 7.07 -14.45 -15.82
N ALA A 117 6.38 -13.59 -16.55
CA ALA A 117 5.69 -12.42 -15.99
C ALA A 117 4.70 -12.81 -14.88
N ASP A 118 4.04 -13.97 -15.01
CA ASP A 118 3.13 -14.48 -13.99
C ASP A 118 3.84 -14.77 -12.66
N ALA A 119 5.06 -15.32 -12.68
CA ALA A 119 5.82 -15.55 -11.45
C ALA A 119 6.22 -14.24 -10.77
N VAL A 120 6.66 -13.24 -11.55
CA VAL A 120 6.96 -11.90 -11.02
C VAL A 120 5.70 -11.25 -10.46
N SER A 121 4.56 -11.36 -11.13
CA SER A 121 3.28 -10.87 -10.63
C SER A 121 2.89 -11.49 -9.29
N GLN A 122 3.08 -12.80 -9.12
CA GLN A 122 2.78 -13.48 -7.86
C GLN A 122 3.74 -13.07 -6.73
N LEU A 123 5.03 -12.92 -7.05
CA LEU A 123 6.03 -12.44 -6.08
C LEU A 123 5.75 -11.00 -5.63
N LEU A 124 5.41 -10.11 -6.56
CA LEU A 124 5.01 -8.74 -6.26
C LEU A 124 3.73 -8.72 -5.41
N LEU A 125 2.74 -9.57 -5.72
CA LEU A 125 1.50 -9.65 -4.95
C LEU A 125 1.76 -10.12 -3.52
N ALA A 126 2.64 -11.11 -3.35
CA ALA A 126 3.09 -11.55 -2.03
C ALA A 126 3.81 -10.41 -1.29
N ALA A 127 4.70 -9.68 -1.96
CA ALA A 127 5.41 -8.55 -1.36
C ALA A 127 4.48 -7.42 -0.91
N VAL A 128 3.49 -7.08 -1.73
CA VAL A 128 2.47 -6.07 -1.40
C VAL A 128 1.66 -6.50 -0.18
N LYS A 129 1.15 -7.73 -0.16
CA LYS A 129 0.40 -8.26 0.99
C LYS A 129 1.24 -8.31 2.27
N GLN A 130 2.54 -8.52 2.12
CA GLN A 130 3.47 -8.55 3.22
C GLN A 130 4.01 -7.15 3.57
N GLY A 131 3.66 -6.06 2.89
CA GLY A 131 4.22 -4.72 3.15
C GLY A 131 5.75 -4.67 3.02
N ALA A 132 6.29 -5.38 2.02
CA ALA A 132 7.72 -5.49 1.76
C ALA A 132 8.16 -4.46 0.69
N ASP A 133 7.97 -3.17 0.97
CA ASP A 133 8.12 -2.07 0.00
C ASP A 133 9.48 -2.06 -0.69
N ARG A 134 10.57 -2.31 0.05
CA ARG A 134 11.92 -2.39 -0.54
C ARG A 134 12.11 -3.59 -1.47
N CYS A 135 11.43 -4.70 -1.20
CA CYS A 135 11.44 -5.85 -2.09
C CYS A 135 10.67 -5.54 -3.38
N ILE A 136 9.57 -4.77 -3.28
CA ILE A 136 8.79 -4.31 -4.43
C ILE A 136 9.65 -3.43 -5.33
N GLU A 137 10.31 -2.41 -4.76
CA GLU A 137 11.20 -1.52 -5.49
C GLU A 137 12.26 -2.30 -6.28
N THR A 138 12.90 -3.27 -5.64
CA THR A 138 13.94 -4.11 -6.27
C THR A 138 13.35 -4.99 -7.38
N MET A 139 12.18 -5.59 -7.16
CA MET A 139 11.54 -6.46 -8.15
C MET A 139 10.96 -5.70 -9.35
N LEU A 140 10.55 -4.44 -9.18
CA LEU A 140 10.07 -3.60 -10.28
C LEU A 140 11.18 -3.22 -11.28
N GLN A 141 12.46 -3.33 -10.89
CA GLN A 141 13.60 -3.19 -11.79
C GLN A 141 13.80 -4.38 -12.73
N LEU A 142 13.09 -5.50 -12.50
CA LEU A 142 13.21 -6.68 -13.35
C LEU A 142 12.56 -6.44 -14.72
N PRO A 143 13.17 -6.89 -15.83
CA PRO A 143 12.59 -6.75 -17.16
C PRO A 143 11.17 -7.34 -17.27
N ALA A 144 10.92 -8.47 -16.60
CA ALA A 144 9.62 -9.12 -16.57
C ALA A 144 8.54 -8.30 -15.84
N ALA A 145 8.91 -7.41 -14.91
CA ALA A 145 7.95 -6.49 -14.27
C ALA A 145 7.42 -5.44 -15.26
N GLN A 146 8.24 -5.03 -16.22
CA GLN A 146 7.85 -4.10 -17.29
C GLN A 146 6.91 -4.75 -18.33
N LEU A 147 6.81 -6.08 -18.33
CA LEU A 147 5.98 -6.87 -19.23
C LEU A 147 4.69 -7.38 -18.56
N LEU A 148 4.37 -6.90 -17.36
CA LEU A 148 3.14 -7.28 -16.67
C LEU A 148 1.92 -6.86 -17.48
N SER A 149 0.87 -7.69 -17.45
CA SER A 149 -0.41 -7.33 -18.05
C SER A 149 -1.12 -6.24 -17.24
N SER A 150 -2.00 -5.48 -17.89
CA SER A 150 -2.83 -4.48 -17.19
C SER A 150 -3.67 -5.09 -16.08
N ASN A 151 -4.21 -6.31 -16.28
CA ASN A 151 -4.94 -7.02 -15.23
C ASN A 151 -4.07 -7.37 -14.02
N ALA A 152 -2.82 -7.80 -14.25
CA ALA A 152 -1.87 -8.08 -13.17
C ALA A 152 -1.54 -6.80 -12.37
N VAL A 153 -1.25 -5.69 -13.06
CA VAL A 153 -0.96 -4.41 -12.40
C VAL A 153 -2.19 -3.88 -11.65
N GLN A 154 -3.39 -4.03 -12.20
CA GLN A 154 -4.63 -3.64 -11.51
C GLN A 154 -4.82 -4.43 -10.21
N GLN A 155 -4.57 -5.75 -10.21
CA GLN A 155 -4.63 -6.57 -9.00
C GLN A 155 -3.58 -6.16 -7.96
N LEU A 156 -2.36 -5.83 -8.40
CA LEU A 156 -1.30 -5.35 -7.52
C LEU A 156 -1.67 -4.00 -6.89
N LEU A 157 -2.20 -3.06 -7.68
CA LEU A 157 -2.65 -1.75 -7.20
C LEU A 157 -3.81 -1.88 -6.22
N GLN A 158 -4.78 -2.75 -6.51
CA GLN A 158 -5.89 -3.00 -5.58
C GLN A 158 -5.38 -3.54 -4.24
N ALA A 159 -4.43 -4.48 -4.27
CA ALA A 159 -3.80 -4.98 -3.05
C ALA A 159 -3.01 -3.88 -2.32
N ALA A 160 -2.26 -3.03 -3.04
CA ALA A 160 -1.46 -1.96 -2.43
C ALA A 160 -2.34 -0.90 -1.76
N VAL A 161 -3.48 -0.56 -2.38
CA VAL A 161 -4.49 0.33 -1.80
C VAL A 161 -5.08 -0.27 -0.52
N GLN A 162 -5.50 -1.54 -0.55
CA GLN A 162 -6.06 -2.23 0.62
C GLN A 162 -5.05 -2.40 1.77
N GLN A 163 -3.75 -2.44 1.45
CA GLN A 163 -2.68 -2.48 2.45
C GLN A 163 -2.30 -1.07 2.95
N GLY A 164 -2.93 0.00 2.45
CA GLY A 164 -2.58 1.37 2.81
C GLY A 164 -1.13 1.72 2.48
N SER A 165 -0.61 1.21 1.36
CA SER A 165 0.80 1.36 0.96
C SER A 165 0.93 2.32 -0.23
N PRO A 166 0.86 3.65 0.00
CA PRO A 166 0.84 4.65 -1.07
C PRO A 166 2.13 4.67 -1.91
N GLY A 167 3.30 4.40 -1.30
CA GLY A 167 4.55 4.25 -2.05
C GLY A 167 4.52 3.08 -3.04
N CYS A 168 3.86 1.97 -2.68
CA CYS A 168 3.64 0.86 -3.60
C CYS A 168 2.68 1.24 -4.74
N VAL A 169 1.64 2.03 -4.43
CA VAL A 169 0.72 2.57 -5.43
C VAL A 169 1.48 3.46 -6.43
N GLU A 170 2.30 4.39 -5.94
CA GLU A 170 3.14 5.26 -6.76
C GLU A 170 4.03 4.46 -7.72
N GLN A 171 4.77 3.48 -7.21
CA GLN A 171 5.68 2.69 -8.03
C GLN A 171 4.95 1.84 -9.07
N LEU A 172 3.80 1.25 -8.72
CA LEU A 172 2.99 0.45 -9.64
C LEU A 172 2.32 1.30 -10.72
N CYS A 173 1.93 2.55 -10.40
CA CYS A 173 1.39 3.51 -11.36
C CYS A 173 2.39 3.93 -12.44
N GLN A 174 3.70 3.79 -12.19
CA GLN A 174 4.75 4.07 -13.17
C GLN A 174 4.94 2.94 -14.20
N LEU A 175 4.32 1.78 -14.01
CA LEU A 175 4.46 0.67 -14.94
C LEU A 175 3.75 0.97 -16.29
N PRO A 176 4.32 0.54 -17.43
CA PRO A 176 3.72 0.76 -18.75
C PRO A 176 2.28 0.25 -18.86
N ALA A 177 1.94 -0.83 -18.16
CA ALA A 177 0.61 -1.42 -18.18
C ALA A 177 -0.45 -0.60 -17.41
N ALA A 178 -0.03 0.24 -16.44
CA ALA A 178 -0.94 1.16 -15.75
C ALA A 178 -1.48 2.25 -16.68
N GLN A 179 -0.69 2.63 -17.69
CA GLN A 179 -1.08 3.60 -18.72
C GLN A 179 -2.17 3.07 -19.67
N GLN A 180 -2.43 1.76 -19.65
CA GLN A 180 -3.43 1.09 -20.51
C GLN A 180 -4.76 0.85 -19.80
N PHE A 181 -4.94 1.39 -18.59
CA PHE A 181 -6.17 1.19 -17.84
C PHE A 181 -7.36 1.85 -18.51
N SER A 182 -8.53 1.22 -18.36
CA SER A 182 -9.80 1.85 -18.70
C SER A 182 -10.21 2.80 -17.58
N SER A 183 -11.05 3.79 -17.90
CA SER A 183 -11.65 4.67 -16.89
C SER A 183 -12.44 3.89 -15.83
N ALA A 184 -13.04 2.75 -16.20
CA ALA A 184 -13.72 1.85 -15.26
C ALA A 184 -12.74 1.20 -14.27
N ALA A 185 -11.56 0.77 -14.72
CA ALA A 185 -10.53 0.22 -13.82
C ALA A 185 -10.00 1.28 -12.85
N VAL A 186 -9.74 2.50 -13.34
CA VAL A 186 -9.31 3.63 -12.49
C VAL A 186 -10.40 4.00 -11.49
N GLN A 187 -11.67 4.05 -11.90
CA GLN A 187 -12.79 4.31 -11.00
C GLN A 187 -12.84 3.29 -9.85
N GLN A 188 -12.67 2.00 -10.14
CA GLN A 188 -12.65 0.96 -9.10
C GLN A 188 -11.49 1.13 -8.11
N LEU A 189 -10.30 1.47 -8.61
CA LEU A 189 -9.13 1.72 -7.76
C LEU A 189 -9.32 2.97 -6.88
N LEU A 190 -9.85 4.05 -7.45
CA LEU A 190 -10.17 5.27 -6.70
C LEU A 190 -11.24 5.02 -5.65
N GLN A 191 -12.27 4.23 -5.97
CA GLN A 191 -13.32 3.86 -5.01
C GLN A 191 -12.72 3.12 -3.81
N ALA A 192 -11.84 2.15 -4.06
CA ALA A 192 -11.13 1.46 -3.00
C ALA A 192 -10.24 2.42 -2.19
N ALA A 193 -9.49 3.31 -2.83
CA ALA A 193 -8.60 4.26 -2.14
C ALA A 193 -9.37 5.23 -1.24
N VAL A 194 -10.53 5.70 -1.69
CA VAL A 194 -11.42 6.55 -0.88
C VAL A 194 -12.01 5.77 0.30
N GLN A 195 -12.42 4.51 0.10
CA GLN A 195 -12.94 3.66 1.19
C GLN A 195 -11.90 3.37 2.26
N GLU A 196 -10.64 3.18 1.86
CA GLU A 196 -9.51 3.01 2.77
C GLU A 196 -9.03 4.35 3.38
N GLY A 197 -9.61 5.49 2.97
CA GLY A 197 -9.20 6.81 3.43
C GLY A 197 -7.80 7.23 2.98
N SER A 198 -7.22 6.56 1.99
CA SER A 198 -5.85 6.78 1.53
C SER A 198 -5.78 7.94 0.52
N ALA A 199 -5.69 9.16 1.03
CA ALA A 199 -5.62 10.37 0.21
C ALA A 199 -4.41 10.38 -0.75
N GLU A 200 -3.25 9.87 -0.30
CA GLU A 200 -2.05 9.73 -1.15
C GLU A 200 -2.30 8.77 -2.31
N SER A 201 -2.99 7.64 -2.07
CA SER A 201 -3.35 6.72 -3.16
C SER A 201 -4.35 7.35 -4.13
N VAL A 202 -5.29 8.17 -3.63
CA VAL A 202 -6.21 8.94 -4.49
C VAL A 202 -5.42 9.92 -5.37
N GLU A 203 -4.47 10.66 -4.80
CA GLU A 203 -3.61 11.59 -5.54
C GLU A 203 -2.85 10.89 -6.67
N PHE A 204 -2.15 9.79 -6.37
CA PHE A 204 -1.42 9.03 -7.39
C PHE A 204 -2.34 8.49 -8.50
N LEU A 205 -3.51 7.96 -8.13
CA LEU A 205 -4.47 7.42 -9.10
C LEU A 205 -5.17 8.51 -9.92
N CYS A 206 -5.25 9.75 -9.43
CA CYS A 206 -5.79 10.89 -10.18
C CYS A 206 -4.81 11.45 -11.21
N TRP A 207 -3.49 11.34 -10.98
CA TRP A 207 -2.48 12.00 -11.79
C TRP A 207 -1.75 11.10 -12.79
N PHE A 208 -1.63 9.80 -12.51
CA PHE A 208 -0.79 8.91 -13.30
C PHE A 208 -1.46 8.16 -14.46
N PRO A 209 -2.76 7.81 -14.43
CA PRO A 209 -3.44 7.22 -15.58
C PRO A 209 -4.19 8.28 -16.38
N ASP A 210 -3.91 8.39 -17.69
CA ASP A 210 -4.71 9.21 -18.65
C ASP A 210 -6.21 8.90 -18.55
N ALA A 211 -6.55 7.67 -18.17
CA ALA A 211 -7.92 7.22 -17.94
C ALA A 211 -8.63 7.91 -16.76
N ALA A 212 -7.90 8.47 -15.78
CA ALA A 212 -8.48 9.32 -14.74
C ALA A 212 -9.11 10.59 -15.33
N GLN A 213 -8.48 11.16 -16.36
CA GLN A 213 -8.99 12.33 -17.07
C GLN A 213 -10.22 12.01 -17.93
N GLN A 214 -10.45 10.73 -18.23
CA GLN A 214 -11.61 10.22 -18.98
C GLN A 214 -12.76 9.75 -18.08
N LEU A 215 -12.68 9.98 -16.76
CA LEU A 215 -13.79 9.69 -15.86
C LEU A 215 -15.02 10.53 -16.23
N SER A 216 -16.19 9.91 -16.13
CA SER A 216 -17.46 10.63 -16.33
C SER A 216 -17.77 11.52 -15.13
N SER A 217 -18.57 12.58 -15.32
CA SER A 217 -19.06 13.41 -14.19
C SER A 217 -19.81 12.57 -13.17
N HIS A 218 -20.57 11.56 -13.62
CA HIS A 218 -21.26 10.62 -12.75
C HIS A 218 -20.28 9.76 -11.91
N SER A 219 -19.19 9.28 -12.51
CA SER A 219 -18.15 8.53 -11.80
C SER A 219 -17.50 9.39 -10.71
N VAL A 220 -17.15 10.63 -11.02
CA VAL A 220 -16.55 11.55 -10.04
C VAL A 220 -17.55 11.96 -8.96
N GLN A 221 -18.82 12.16 -9.30
CA GLN A 221 -19.88 12.39 -8.32
C GLN A 221 -19.97 11.25 -7.30
N GLN A 222 -19.96 9.99 -7.77
CA GLN A 222 -19.99 8.83 -6.87
C GLN A 222 -18.77 8.77 -5.95
N LEU A 223 -17.58 9.08 -6.47
CA LEU A 223 -16.33 9.12 -5.68
C LEU A 223 -16.36 10.25 -4.64
N LEU A 224 -16.86 11.44 -5.01
CA LEU A 224 -17.02 12.57 -4.10
C LEU A 224 -18.04 12.27 -3.00
N LEU A 225 -19.15 11.60 -3.34
CA LEU A 225 -20.15 11.20 -2.34
C LEU A 225 -19.55 10.23 -1.33
N LEU A 226 -18.78 9.26 -1.81
CA LEU A 226 -18.08 8.30 -0.97
C LEU A 226 -17.04 8.98 -0.08
N ALA A 227 -16.31 9.97 -0.59
CA ALA A 227 -15.36 10.75 0.20
C ALA A 227 -16.05 11.61 1.26
N ALA A 228 -17.24 12.15 0.94
CA ALA A 228 -18.09 12.86 1.89
C ALA A 228 -18.62 11.94 3.01
N GLU A 229 -19.06 10.72 2.66
CA GLU A 229 -19.48 9.70 3.64
C GLU A 229 -18.33 9.29 4.59
N GLN A 230 -17.08 9.32 4.10
CA GLN A 230 -15.88 9.07 4.90
C GLN A 230 -15.35 10.32 5.63
N ASP A 231 -16.01 11.48 5.47
CA ASP A 231 -15.58 12.78 5.98
C ASP A 231 -14.12 13.12 5.61
N SER A 232 -13.67 12.65 4.43
CA SER A 232 -12.29 12.82 3.96
C SER A 232 -12.17 14.02 3.05
N ALA A 233 -11.92 15.16 3.68
CA ALA A 233 -11.78 16.44 3.01
C ALA A 233 -10.61 16.45 2.00
N VAL A 234 -9.52 15.75 2.33
CA VAL A 234 -8.34 15.61 1.45
C VAL A 234 -8.66 14.79 0.20
N CYS A 235 -9.38 13.66 0.34
CA CYS A 235 -9.80 12.88 -0.83
C CYS A 235 -10.72 13.70 -1.73
N MET A 236 -11.64 14.48 -1.15
CA MET A 236 -12.50 15.38 -1.93
C MET A 236 -11.69 16.44 -2.67
N GLU A 237 -10.72 17.08 -2.02
CA GLU A 237 -9.84 18.07 -2.65
C GLU A 237 -9.13 17.48 -3.87
N GLN A 238 -8.56 16.27 -3.74
CA GLN A 238 -7.88 15.59 -4.83
C GLN A 238 -8.84 15.22 -5.98
N LEU A 239 -10.02 14.69 -5.66
CA LEU A 239 -11.05 14.38 -6.66
C LEU A 239 -11.60 15.64 -7.35
N CYS A 240 -11.66 16.78 -6.65
CA CYS A 240 -12.07 18.07 -7.21
C CYS A 240 -11.12 18.60 -8.29
N GLN A 241 -9.88 18.11 -8.36
CA GLN A 241 -8.93 18.49 -9.41
C GLN A 241 -9.22 17.80 -10.76
N LEU A 242 -10.08 16.78 -10.78
CA LEU A 242 -10.43 16.07 -12.01
C LEU A 242 -11.29 16.95 -12.94
N PRO A 243 -11.09 16.88 -14.27
CA PRO A 243 -11.79 17.74 -15.23
C PRO A 243 -13.30 17.49 -15.24
N ALA A 244 -13.72 16.26 -14.93
CA ALA A 244 -15.12 15.84 -14.93
C ALA A 244 -15.97 16.54 -13.86
N VAL A 245 -15.35 17.15 -12.84
CA VAL A 245 -16.02 17.96 -11.80
C VAL A 245 -16.75 19.14 -12.41
N ARG A 246 -16.25 19.70 -13.52
CA ARG A 246 -16.91 20.80 -14.24
C ARG A 246 -18.24 20.39 -14.88
N GLY A 247 -18.48 19.09 -15.02
CA GLY A 247 -19.71 18.53 -15.55
C GLY A 247 -20.77 18.26 -14.48
N LEU A 248 -20.52 18.58 -13.21
CA LEU A 248 -21.50 18.40 -12.13
C LEU A 248 -22.59 19.48 -12.22
N SER A 249 -23.83 19.03 -12.11
CA SER A 249 -25.00 19.90 -11.98
C SER A 249 -25.13 20.47 -10.57
N THR A 250 -25.87 21.56 -10.44
CA THR A 250 -26.17 22.19 -9.14
C THR A 250 -26.83 21.22 -8.16
N ASP A 251 -27.72 20.35 -8.64
CA ASP A 251 -28.43 19.37 -7.81
C ASP A 251 -27.47 18.31 -7.25
N GLU A 252 -26.51 17.85 -8.06
CA GLU A 252 -25.48 16.89 -7.64
C GLU A 252 -24.55 17.51 -6.59
N VAL A 253 -24.17 18.77 -6.77
CA VAL A 253 -23.37 19.52 -5.78
C VAL A 253 -24.15 19.74 -4.49
N GLN A 254 -25.45 20.05 -4.57
CA GLN A 254 -26.30 20.17 -3.37
C GLN A 254 -26.39 18.85 -2.58
N LEU A 255 -26.53 17.72 -3.28
CA LEU A 255 -26.55 16.41 -2.64
C LEU A 255 -25.23 16.10 -1.92
N LEU A 256 -24.09 16.41 -2.55
CA LEU A 256 -22.77 16.27 -1.91
C LEU A 256 -22.65 17.15 -0.66
N LEU A 257 -23.09 18.40 -0.74
CA LEU A 257 -23.04 19.34 0.39
C LEU A 257 -23.96 18.93 1.55
N GLN A 258 -25.07 18.24 1.28
CA GLN A 258 -25.96 17.71 2.32
C GLN A 258 -25.34 16.53 3.08
N GLN A 259 -24.43 15.80 2.44
CA GLN A 259 -23.76 14.62 3.00
C GLN A 259 -22.44 14.97 3.71
N CYS A 260 -21.82 16.10 3.39
CA CYS A 260 -20.56 16.54 4.00
C CYS A 260 -20.76 17.13 5.41
N SER A 261 -19.76 16.97 6.28
CA SER A 261 -19.63 17.83 7.47
C SER A 261 -19.36 19.29 7.07
N ALA A 262 -19.54 20.23 8.01
CA ALA A 262 -19.31 21.65 7.76
C ALA A 262 -17.85 21.96 7.33
N GLU A 263 -16.88 21.20 7.85
CA GLU A 263 -15.46 21.35 7.51
C GLU A 263 -15.16 20.81 6.10
N CYS A 264 -15.65 19.61 5.79
CA CYS A 264 -15.56 19.00 4.46
C CYS A 264 -16.25 19.85 3.38
N GLY A 265 -17.46 20.34 3.67
CA GLY A 265 -18.21 21.20 2.76
C GLY A 265 -17.51 22.52 2.47
N ALA A 266 -16.83 23.12 3.47
CA ALA A 266 -16.06 24.35 3.27
C ALA A 266 -14.88 24.16 2.30
N GLN A 267 -14.17 23.03 2.38
CA GLN A 267 -13.05 22.71 1.50
C GLN A 267 -13.50 22.38 0.07
N LEU A 268 -14.63 21.69 -0.07
CA LEU A 268 -15.24 21.45 -1.38
C LEU A 268 -15.53 22.78 -2.12
N LEU A 269 -15.98 23.81 -1.40
CA LEU A 269 -16.31 25.12 -1.98
C LEU A 269 -15.08 25.97 -2.34
N THR A 270 -13.94 25.72 -1.71
CA THR A 270 -12.68 26.37 -2.11
C THR A 270 -12.12 25.76 -3.39
N SER A 271 -12.41 24.49 -3.66
CA SER A 271 -11.87 23.75 -4.81
C SER A 271 -12.79 23.74 -6.03
N ILE A 272 -14.09 24.01 -5.85
CA ILE A 272 -15.07 24.10 -6.95
C ILE A 272 -15.15 25.55 -7.49
N PRO A 273 -15.45 25.75 -8.80
CA PRO A 273 -15.64 27.08 -9.38
C PRO A 273 -16.61 27.96 -8.57
N ALA A 274 -16.27 29.25 -8.46
CA ALA A 274 -16.99 30.23 -7.64
C ALA A 274 -18.51 30.29 -7.92
N GLU A 275 -18.96 29.91 -9.12
CA GLU A 275 -20.38 29.86 -9.49
C GLU A 275 -21.19 28.88 -8.62
N LEU A 276 -20.59 27.76 -8.22
CA LEU A 276 -21.22 26.76 -7.35
C LEU A 276 -21.05 27.08 -5.86
N ALA A 277 -20.02 27.88 -5.51
CA ALA A 277 -19.78 28.32 -4.14
C ALA A 277 -20.91 29.22 -3.60
N TRP A 278 -21.59 29.97 -4.48
CA TRP A 278 -22.75 30.78 -4.13
C TRP A 278 -23.93 29.95 -3.59
N CYS A 279 -24.16 28.75 -4.13
CA CYS A 279 -25.29 27.91 -3.74
C CYS A 279 -25.21 27.47 -2.28
N TRP A 280 -24.01 27.17 -1.77
CA TRP A 280 -23.83 26.81 -0.36
C TRP A 280 -24.00 27.99 0.59
N LYS A 281 -23.48 29.17 0.23
CA LYS A 281 -23.65 30.36 1.06
C LYS A 281 -25.13 30.72 1.22
N LEU A 282 -25.93 30.48 0.19
CA LEU A 282 -27.39 30.59 0.26
C LEU A 282 -28.02 29.51 1.14
N ALA A 283 -27.60 28.24 1.02
CA ALA A 283 -28.09 27.13 1.83
C ALA A 283 -27.76 27.27 3.33
N GLN A 284 -26.56 27.75 3.68
CA GLN A 284 -26.16 28.09 5.05
C GLN A 284 -27.04 29.18 5.66
N LEU A 285 -27.35 30.23 4.88
CA LEU A 285 -28.25 31.29 5.32
C LEU A 285 -29.68 30.79 5.52
N GLN A 286 -30.13 29.81 4.73
CA GLN A 286 -31.44 29.17 4.89
C GLN A 286 -31.49 28.18 6.06
N GLY A 287 -30.42 27.43 6.31
CA GLY A 287 -30.31 26.48 7.43
C GLY A 287 -30.20 27.17 8.79
N ALA A 288 -29.44 28.27 8.88
CA ALA A 288 -29.34 29.06 10.12
C ALA A 288 -30.68 29.72 10.49
N ALA A 289 -31.50 30.10 9.51
CA ALA A 289 -32.83 30.66 9.72
C ALA A 289 -33.88 29.64 10.23
N GLY A 290 -33.62 28.34 10.11
CA GLY A 290 -34.53 27.26 10.55
C GLY A 290 -34.31 26.76 11.99
N SER A 291 -33.30 27.27 12.71
CA SER A 291 -32.93 26.79 14.05
C SER A 291 -33.39 27.68 15.21
N ASN A 292 -34.20 28.72 14.95
CA ASN A 292 -34.77 29.53 16.02
C ASN A 292 -35.88 28.75 16.75
N ASP A 293 -35.48 28.09 17.84
CA ASP A 293 -36.18 28.00 19.12
C ASP A 293 -37.71 28.11 19.07
N ALA A 294 -38.36 26.95 18.97
CA ALA A 294 -39.76 26.76 19.37
C ALA A 294 -39.86 26.15 20.78
N ASP A 295 -38.90 26.47 21.66
CA ASP A 295 -39.00 26.15 23.09
C ASP A 295 -39.12 27.45 23.89
N SER A 296 -40.13 27.46 24.77
CA SER A 296 -40.50 28.54 25.70
C SER A 296 -41.46 29.59 25.14
N ILE A 297 -42.76 29.34 25.29
CA ILE A 297 -43.72 30.20 26.03
C ILE A 297 -45.06 29.43 26.05
N SER A 298 -45.29 28.68 27.11
CA SER A 298 -46.60 28.14 27.46
C SER A 298 -46.74 28.11 28.98
N ASP A 299 -46.83 29.31 29.58
CA ASP A 299 -47.38 29.43 30.92
C ASP A 299 -47.99 30.82 31.17
N ALA A 300 -49.32 30.88 31.06
CA ALA A 300 -50.29 31.85 31.63
C ALA A 300 -51.63 31.54 30.92
N GLY A 301 -52.63 30.89 31.51
CA GLY A 301 -53.20 31.18 32.82
C GLY A 301 -54.12 32.39 32.71
N GLY A 302 -55.43 32.19 32.52
CA GLY A 302 -56.40 33.28 32.72
C GLY A 302 -57.70 33.23 31.92
N SER A 303 -58.71 32.62 32.55
CA SER A 303 -60.09 33.13 32.65
C SER A 303 -61.02 33.09 31.44
N GLU A 304 -61.95 32.14 31.57
CA GLU A 304 -63.33 32.17 31.11
C GLU A 304 -63.99 33.56 31.27
N GLU A 305 -64.66 34.04 30.23
CA GLU A 305 -65.91 34.79 30.40
C GLU A 305 -66.83 34.61 29.19
N SER A 306 -68.03 34.12 29.51
CA SER A 306 -69.15 33.91 28.61
C SER A 306 -69.84 35.24 28.31
N CYS A 307 -70.23 35.51 27.06
CA CYS A 307 -71.53 36.14 26.76
C CYS A 307 -71.95 36.02 25.29
N SER A 308 -72.87 35.08 25.04
CA SER A 308 -74.15 35.23 24.34
C SER A 308 -74.28 36.18 23.13
N ARG A 309 -74.71 35.56 22.00
CA ARG A 309 -75.84 35.93 21.11
C ARG A 309 -76.28 37.41 21.09
N THR A 310 -76.37 37.99 19.88
CA THR A 310 -77.63 38.02 19.09
C THR A 310 -77.42 38.67 17.72
N SER A 311 -78.14 38.13 16.73
CA SER A 311 -78.37 38.66 15.39
C SER A 311 -79.01 40.05 15.38
N GLY A 312 -78.73 40.80 14.32
CA GLY A 312 -79.34 42.08 13.96
C GLY A 312 -78.49 42.80 12.94
#